data_AF-A0A6S6T0N0-F1
#
_entry.id   AF-A0A6S6T0N0-F1
#
_cell.length_a   1.000
_cell.length_b   1.000
_cell.length_c   1.000
_cell.angle_alpha   90.00
_cell.angle_beta   90.00
_cell.angle_gamma   90.00
#
_symmetry.space_group_name_H-M   'P 1'
#
loop_
_entity.id
_entity.type
_entity.pdbx_description
1 polymer ?
#
loop_
_entity_poly.entity_id
_entity_poly.type
_entity_poly.pdbx_seq_one_letter_code
_entity_poly.pdbx_strand_id
1 'polypeptide(L)' 'MNNSVLIEEKFKEIYVELEKEVMRILMDESLDRKQTNLHMQPLKTTKQILENALDSIKMVEERAKDELGK' A
#
# COMPACT_ATOMS: atom_id res chain seq x y z
N MET A 1 21.28 7.24 -5.65
CA MET A 1 19.94 7.16 -5.02
C MET A 1 19.53 5.69 -5.05
N ASN A 2 19.17 5.10 -3.92
CA ASN A 2 18.69 3.71 -3.87
C ASN A 2 17.31 3.65 -4.54
N ASN A 3 17.09 2.67 -5.42
CA ASN A 3 15.83 2.55 -6.16
C ASN A 3 14.63 2.29 -5.22
N SER A 4 14.80 1.56 -4.12
CA SER A 4 13.76 1.37 -3.10
C SER A 4 13.24 2.65 -2.48
N VAL A 5 14.08 3.67 -2.28
CA VAL A 5 13.66 4.93 -1.66
C VAL A 5 12.66 5.66 -2.57
N LEU A 6 12.93 5.69 -3.88
CA LEU A 6 12.03 6.29 -4.86
C LEU A 6 10.71 5.49 -4.96
N ILE A 7 10.79 4.16 -4.90
CA ILE A 7 9.62 3.29 -4.92
C ILE A 7 8.77 3.50 -3.66
N GLU A 8 9.38 3.59 -2.48
CA GLU A 8 8.68 3.89 -1.23
C GLU A 8 7.95 5.23 -1.27
N GLU A 9 8.57 6.27 -1.83
CA GLU A 9 7.93 7.58 -2.00
C GLU A 9 6.67 7.47 -2.88
N LYS A 10 6.74 6.71 -3.97
CA LYS A 10 5.56 6.46 -4.82
C LYS A 10 4.49 5.62 -4.14
N PHE A 11 4.86 4.66 -3.31
CA PHE A 11 3.88 3.90 -2.53
C PHE A 11 3.18 4.78 -1.50
N LYS A 12 3.88 5.73 -0.88
CA LYS A 12 3.27 6.73 0.03
C LYS A 12 2.24 7.59 -0.69
N GLU A 13 2.54 8.07 -1.91
CA GLU A 13 1.56 8.80 -2.73
C GLU A 13 0.29 7.96 -2.97
N ILE A 14 0.45 6.67 -3.30
CA ILE A 14 -0.69 5.75 -3.51
C ILE A 14 -1.48 5.52 -2.22
N TYR A 15 -0.81 5.39 -1.07
CA TYR A 15 -1.49 5.24 0.22
C TYR A 15 -2.33 6.46 0.59
N VAL A 16 -1.85 7.67 0.31
CA VAL A 16 -2.63 8.90 0.51
C VAL A 16 -3.91 8.89 -0.33
N GLU A 17 -3.86 8.42 -1.58
CA GLU A 17 -5.07 8.30 -2.40
C GLU A 17 -6.02 7.21 -1.91
N LEU A 18 -5.50 6.08 -1.42
CA LEU A 18 -6.32 5.05 -0.77
C LEU A 18 -7.00 5.58 0.51
N GLU A 19 -6.30 6.35 1.32
CA GLU A 19 -6.86 6.99 2.52
C GLU A 19 -7.99 7.97 2.17
N LYS A 20 -7.84 8.76 1.10
CA LYS A 20 -8.91 9.63 0.61
C LYS A 20 -10.15 8.83 0.21
N GLU A 21 -9.98 7.68 -0.46
CA GLU A 21 -11.10 6.82 -0.83
C GLU A 21 -11.78 6.19 0.39
N VAL A 22 -10.99 5.72 1.37
CA VAL A 22 -11.52 5.25 2.66
C VAL A 22 -12.36 6.35 3.32
N MET A 23 -11.84 7.58 3.40
CA MET A 23 -12.55 8.69 4.00
C MET A 23 -13.84 9.02 3.25
N ARG A 24 -13.84 8.98 1.91
CA ARG A 24 -15.07 9.14 1.11
C ARG A 24 -16.15 8.12 1.47
N ILE A 25 -15.78 6.85 1.62
CA ILE A 25 -16.71 5.77 1.97
C ILE A 25 -17.23 5.94 3.41
N LEU A 26 -16.37 6.31 4.35
CA LEU A 26 -16.75 6.48 5.76
C LEU A 26 -17.64 7.71 5.99
N MET A 27 -17.53 8.73 5.13
CA MET A 27 -18.34 9.94 5.18
C MET A 27 -19.68 9.82 4.43
N ASP A 28 -19.90 8.72 3.71
CA ASP A 28 -21.15 8.51 2.99
C ASP A 28 -22.25 8.02 3.94
N GLU A 29 -23.08 8.96 4.40
CA GLU A 29 -24.22 8.70 5.30
C GLU A 29 -25.31 7.82 4.66
N SER A 30 -25.28 7.59 3.34
CA SER A 30 -26.24 6.72 2.65
C SER A 30 -25.89 5.22 2.79
N LEU A 31 -24.66 4.90 3.21
CA LEU A 31 -24.18 3.53 3.35
C LEU A 31 -24.48 2.99 4.76
N ASP A 32 -25.12 1.83 4.81
CA ASP A 32 -25.16 1.06 6.05
C ASP A 32 -23.82 0.34 6.30
N ARG A 33 -23.66 -0.19 7.52
CA ARG A 33 -22.44 -0.92 7.92
C ARG A 33 -22.05 -2.04 6.96
N LYS A 34 -23.02 -2.76 6.39
CA LYS A 34 -22.75 -3.88 5.48
C LYS A 34 -22.21 -3.36 4.16
N GLN A 35 -22.80 -2.28 3.62
CA GLN A 35 -22.36 -1.63 2.40
C GLN A 35 -20.99 -0.98 2.58
N THR A 36 -20.77 -0.21 3.67
CA THR A 36 -19.45 0.33 4.02
C THR A 36 -18.39 -0.76 4.02
N ASN A 37 -18.65 -1.90 4.69
CA ASN A 37 -17.69 -3.02 4.72
C ASN A 37 -17.41 -3.60 3.32
N LEU A 38 -18.44 -3.71 2.47
CA LEU A 38 -18.28 -4.21 1.10
C LEU A 38 -17.39 -3.28 0.27
N HIS A 39 -17.59 -1.96 0.38
CA HIS A 39 -16.76 -0.96 -0.30
C HIS A 39 -15.33 -0.89 0.26
N MET A 40 -15.14 -1.16 1.55
CA MET A 40 -13.83 -1.18 2.20
C MET A 40 -12.98 -2.41 1.86
N GLN A 41 -13.60 -3.55 1.51
CA GLN A 41 -12.89 -4.81 1.23
C GLN A 41 -11.84 -4.71 0.12
N PRO A 42 -12.17 -4.15 -1.07
CA PRO A 42 -11.18 -3.94 -2.13
C PRO A 42 -10.00 -3.10 -1.66
N LEU A 43 -10.24 -2.01 -0.92
CA LEU A 43 -9.18 -1.11 -0.44
C LEU A 43 -8.22 -1.80 0.52
N LYS A 44 -8.76 -2.63 1.42
CA LYS A 44 -7.95 -3.45 2.32
C LYS A 44 -7.06 -4.41 1.55
N THR A 45 -7.62 -5.13 0.58
CA THR A 45 -6.86 -6.07 -0.25
C THR A 45 -5.80 -5.34 -1.08
N THR A 46 -6.14 -4.20 -1.68
CA THR A 46 -5.19 -3.38 -2.45
C THR A 46 -4.02 -2.92 -1.59
N LYS A 47 -4.29 -2.40 -0.39
CA LYS A 47 -3.22 -2.01 0.55
C LYS A 47 -2.28 -3.19 0.86
N GLN A 48 -2.85 -4.36 1.16
CA GLN A 48 -2.05 -5.54 1.48
C GLN A 48 -1.17 -5.99 0.29
N ILE A 49 -1.70 -5.94 -0.94
CA ILE A 49 -0.93 -6.27 -2.15
C ILE A 49 0.26 -5.33 -2.29
N LEU A 50 0.05 -4.03 -2.07
CA LEU A 50 1.11 -3.03 -2.12
C LEU A 50 2.17 -3.26 -1.03
N GLU A 51 1.76 -3.46 0.22
CA GLU A 51 2.69 -3.77 1.31
C GLU A 51 3.56 -5.00 0.99
N ASN A 52 2.92 -6.09 0.55
CA ASN A 52 3.64 -7.31 0.16
C ASN A 52 4.62 -7.09 -0.99
N ALA A 53 4.25 -6.26 -1.97
CA ALA A 53 5.10 -5.93 -3.11
C ALA A 53 6.32 -5.10 -2.67
N LEU A 54 6.10 -4.10 -1.80
CA LEU A 54 7.17 -3.27 -1.27
C LEU A 54 8.16 -4.10 -0.44
N ASP A 55 7.64 -4.98 0.42
CA ASP A 55 8.48 -5.88 1.21
C ASP A 55 9.29 -6.82 0.32
N SER A 56 8.67 -7.37 -0.74
CA SER A 56 9.38 -8.22 -1.71
C SER A 56 10.52 -7.47 -2.41
N ILE A 57 10.33 -6.20 -2.75
CA ILE A 57 11.37 -5.34 -3.36
C ILE A 57 12.52 -5.10 -2.37
N LYS A 58 12.20 -4.79 -1.10
CA LYS A 58 13.20 -4.60 -0.05
C LYS A 58 14.04 -5.84 0.19
N MET A 59 13.40 -7.01 0.26
CA MET A 59 14.10 -8.29 0.41
C MET A 59 15.10 -8.56 -0.72
N VAL A 60 14.75 -8.21 -1.96
CA VAL A 60 15.65 -8.36 -3.11
C VAL A 60 16.84 -7.40 -2.99
N GLU A 61 16.62 -6.15 -2.59
CA GLU A 61 17.71 -5.20 -2.38
C GLU A 61 18.64 -5.58 -1.22
N GLU A 62 18.10 -6.09 -0.12
CA GLU A 62 18.88 -6.59 1.01
C GLU A 62 19.80 -7.74 0.58
N ARG A 63 19.26 -8.73 -0.15
CA ARG A 63 20.07 -9.83 -0.71
C ARG A 63 21.17 -9.35 -1.65
N ALA A 64 20.88 -8.36 -2.51
CA ALA A 64 21.88 -7.80 -3.40
C ALA A 64 23.03 -7.12 -2.64
N LYS A 65 22.74 -6.47 -1.51
CA LYS A 65 23.78 -5.89 -0.65
C LYS A 65 24.60 -6.97 0.06
N ASP A 66 23.95 -8.03 0.53
CA ASP A 66 24.62 -9.15 1.18
C ASP A 66 25.55 -9.92 0.22
N GLU A 67 25.19 -10.01 -1.08
CA GLU A 67 26.03 -10.58 -2.13
C GLU A 67 27.23 -9.68 -2.50
N LEU A 68 27.08 -8.36 -2.45
CA LEU A 68 28.16 -7.39 -2.71
C LEU A 68 29.14 -7.22 -1.54
N GLY A 69 28.72 -7.60 -0.32
CA GLY A 69 29.54 -7.56 0.90
C GLY A 69 30.33 -8.85 1.19
N LYS A 70 30.19 -9.88 0.35
CA LYS A 70 31.02 -11.09 0.33
C LYS A 70 32.10 -11.00 -0.73
#